data_AF-K6XCV2-F1
#
_entry.id   AF-K6XCV2-F1
#
_cell.length_a   1.000
_cell.length_b   1.000
_cell.length_c   1.000
_cell.angle_alpha   90.00
_cell.angle_beta   90.00
_cell.angle_gamma   90.00
#
_symmetry.space_group_name_H-M   'P 1'
#
loop_
_entity.id
_entity.type
_entity.pdbx_description
1 polymer ?
#
loop_
_entity_poly.entity_id
_entity_poly.type
_entity_poly.pdbx_seq_one_letter_code
_entity_poly.pdbx_strand_id
1 'polypeptide(L)'
;LNALLKAVLEDGLLGKSHRGLPTQLIIKADLNDLRREAGFATTATGTLIPIPELIDMAADAQPWLAVFKDATAVPLYFGRGKRLATREQRLVSFARPDGENCSTPGCDLAAAHVEIHHAQLDWADGGLTDITDLAPACPKHNRMVGNQAGQYTTRMVREGPDEGRCAWRLNAEPGAPPNPERINRRPDIPRRFAEHLQHVRDEIHGPQPEPGDETRLQLREVIDLRNASDAEATLASILLAAAYPRG
;
A
#
# COMPACT_ATOMS: atom_id res chain seq x y z
N LEU A 1 -11.68 -19.34 4.38
CA LEU A 1 -10.58 -18.72 3.61
C LEU A 1 -9.35 -18.52 4.49
N ASN A 2 -9.50 -17.90 5.68
CA ASN A 2 -8.52 -17.89 6.78
C ASN A 2 -7.75 -19.21 7.00
N ALA A 3 -8.42 -20.35 7.13
CA ALA A 3 -7.75 -21.64 7.35
C ALA A 3 -6.90 -22.11 6.15
N LEU A 4 -7.28 -21.74 4.91
CA LEU A 4 -6.55 -22.12 3.70
C LEU A 4 -5.29 -21.26 3.54
N LEU A 5 -5.37 -19.96 3.82
CA LEU A 5 -4.22 -19.06 3.77
C LEU A 5 -3.22 -19.34 4.91
N LYS A 6 -3.72 -19.58 6.13
CA LYS A 6 -2.86 -20.07 7.24
C LYS A 6 -2.21 -21.40 6.88
N ALA A 7 -2.95 -22.39 6.39
CA ALA A 7 -2.36 -23.65 5.94
C ALA A 7 -1.36 -23.46 4.79
N VAL A 8 -1.59 -22.53 3.85
CA VAL A 8 -0.65 -22.28 2.75
C VAL A 8 0.67 -21.65 3.25
N LEU A 9 0.60 -20.81 4.30
CA LEU A 9 1.77 -20.16 4.92
C LEU A 9 2.46 -21.06 5.96
N GLU A 10 1.71 -21.81 6.76
CA GLU A 10 2.17 -22.67 7.86
C GLU A 10 2.55 -24.10 7.38
N ASP A 11 1.80 -24.67 6.43
CA ASP A 11 1.96 -26.08 5.99
C ASP A 11 2.99 -26.22 4.84
N GLY A 12 3.59 -25.12 4.39
CA GLY A 12 4.66 -25.15 3.39
C GLY A 12 4.22 -25.69 2.03
N LEU A 13 2.93 -25.59 1.71
CA LEU A 13 2.34 -25.97 0.40
C LEU A 13 2.83 -25.08 -0.76
N LEU A 14 3.41 -23.92 -0.47
CA LEU A 14 4.17 -23.10 -1.43
C LEU A 14 5.67 -23.46 -1.50
N GLY A 15 6.06 -24.55 -0.83
CA GLY A 15 7.45 -24.91 -0.60
C GLY A 15 7.95 -24.30 0.71
N LYS A 16 8.51 -25.14 1.59
CA LYS A 16 9.06 -24.76 2.90
C LYS A 16 10.21 -23.75 2.82
N SER A 17 10.70 -23.45 1.61
CA SER A 17 11.71 -22.42 1.37
C SER A 17 11.87 -22.09 -0.11
N HIS A 18 12.19 -20.84 -0.41
CA HIS A 18 13.06 -20.55 -1.54
C HIS A 18 14.51 -20.60 -1.01
N ARG A 19 15.12 -21.79 -1.01
CA ARG A 19 16.52 -22.03 -0.60
C ARG A 19 16.86 -21.74 0.87
N GLY A 20 16.08 -22.28 1.81
CA GLY A 20 16.34 -22.19 3.25
C GLY A 20 16.12 -20.83 3.92
N LEU A 21 15.48 -19.86 3.25
CA LEU A 21 15.15 -18.55 3.81
C LEU A 21 13.63 -18.39 3.95
N PRO A 22 13.13 -17.75 5.03
CA PRO A 22 11.71 -17.49 5.22
C PRO A 22 11.17 -16.60 4.08
N THR A 23 10.08 -17.03 3.46
CA THR A 23 9.38 -16.25 2.43
C THR A 23 8.87 -14.95 3.06
N GLN A 24 9.32 -13.80 2.55
CA GLN A 24 8.88 -12.50 3.04
C GLN A 24 7.60 -12.08 2.30
N LEU A 25 6.52 -11.85 3.05
CA LEU A 25 5.30 -11.28 2.51
C LEU A 25 5.34 -9.75 2.64
N ILE A 26 5.26 -9.05 1.51
CA ILE A 26 5.23 -7.58 1.46
C ILE A 26 3.81 -7.17 1.08
N ILE A 27 3.18 -6.36 1.93
CA ILE A 27 1.77 -5.97 1.83
C ILE A 27 1.67 -4.45 1.94
N LYS A 28 0.78 -3.86 1.14
CA LYS A 28 0.38 -2.46 1.21
C LYS A 28 -1.10 -2.39 1.57
N ALA A 29 -1.46 -1.55 2.53
CA ALA A 29 -2.83 -1.32 2.97
C ALA A 29 -3.07 0.18 3.21
N ASP A 30 -4.32 0.63 3.04
CA ASP A 30 -4.72 1.99 3.41
C ASP A 30 -4.97 2.10 4.92
N LEU A 31 -4.58 3.23 5.52
CA LEU A 31 -4.72 3.44 6.95
C LEU A 31 -6.19 3.55 7.38
N ASN A 32 -7.07 4.14 6.57
CA ASN A 32 -8.48 4.23 6.89
C ASN A 32 -9.15 2.86 6.80
N ASP A 33 -8.74 2.03 5.84
CA ASP A 33 -9.18 0.64 5.73
C ASP A 33 -8.78 -0.18 6.97
N LEU A 34 -7.54 -0.03 7.44
CA LEU A 34 -7.10 -0.62 8.71
C LEU A 34 -7.91 -0.12 9.90
N ARG A 35 -8.16 1.20 10.01
CA ARG A 35 -8.93 1.79 11.11
C ARG A 35 -10.41 1.37 11.12
N ARG A 36 -10.97 1.12 9.94
CA ARG A 36 -12.35 0.63 9.77
C ARG A 36 -12.46 -0.88 9.87
N GLU A 37 -11.33 -1.59 9.93
CA GLU A 37 -11.24 -3.05 9.83
C GLU A 37 -11.95 -3.61 8.58
N ALA A 38 -11.96 -2.83 7.50
CA ALA A 38 -12.73 -3.12 6.30
C ALA A 38 -12.01 -2.60 5.05
N GLY A 39 -12.12 -3.34 3.94
CA GLY A 39 -11.41 -3.05 2.69
C GLY A 39 -10.42 -4.15 2.33
N PHE A 40 -9.46 -3.83 1.47
CA PHE A 40 -8.48 -4.80 0.96
C PHE A 40 -7.07 -4.23 0.98
N ALA A 41 -6.12 -5.06 1.43
CA ALA A 41 -4.70 -4.86 1.22
C ALA A 41 -4.23 -5.56 -0.06
N THR A 42 -3.13 -5.09 -0.63
CA THR A 42 -2.52 -5.68 -1.85
C THR A 42 -1.12 -6.18 -1.54
N THR A 43 -0.80 -7.41 -1.93
CA THR A 43 0.56 -7.96 -1.84
C THR A 43 1.44 -7.44 -2.97
N ALA A 44 2.77 -7.54 -2.83
CA ALA A 44 3.69 -7.22 -3.93
C ALA A 44 3.49 -8.09 -5.20
N THR A 45 2.85 -9.25 -5.06
CA THR A 45 2.46 -10.13 -6.19
C THR A 45 1.08 -9.77 -6.78
N GLY A 46 0.37 -8.80 -6.21
CA GLY A 46 -0.94 -8.33 -6.69
C GLY A 46 -2.14 -9.09 -6.10
N THR A 47 -1.92 -9.98 -5.13
CA THR A 47 -3.02 -10.67 -4.42
C THR A 47 -3.72 -9.68 -3.50
N LEU A 48 -5.07 -9.69 -3.51
CA LEU A 48 -5.86 -8.93 -2.56
C LEU A 48 -6.13 -9.76 -1.31
N ILE A 49 -5.94 -9.15 -0.13
CA ILE A 49 -6.19 -9.76 1.17
C ILE A 49 -7.20 -8.86 1.90
N PRO A 50 -8.37 -9.37 2.35
CA PRO A 50 -9.29 -8.60 3.18
C PRO A 50 -8.61 -8.09 4.44
N ILE A 51 -8.91 -6.87 4.86
CA ILE A 51 -8.28 -6.25 6.04
C ILE A 51 -8.42 -7.10 7.33
N PRO A 52 -9.57 -7.73 7.64
CA PRO A 52 -9.67 -8.62 8.80
C PRO A 52 -8.67 -9.78 8.75
N GLU A 53 -8.51 -10.41 7.57
CA GLU A 53 -7.54 -11.50 7.39
C GLU A 53 -6.10 -10.98 7.51
N LEU A 54 -5.82 -9.77 7.03
CA LEU A 54 -4.51 -9.13 7.23
C LEU A 54 -4.21 -8.88 8.71
N ILE A 55 -5.19 -8.40 9.49
CA ILE A 55 -5.03 -8.16 10.93
C ILE A 55 -4.76 -9.48 11.66
N ASP A 56 -5.51 -10.53 11.34
CA ASP A 56 -5.31 -11.89 11.87
C ASP A 56 -3.90 -12.42 11.53
N MET A 57 -3.43 -12.22 10.29
CA MET A 57 -2.09 -12.61 9.85
C MET A 57 -0.99 -11.77 10.53
N ALA A 58 -1.24 -10.49 10.76
CA ALA A 58 -0.27 -9.57 11.36
C ALA A 58 -0.06 -9.85 12.86
N ALA A 59 -1.05 -10.44 13.54
CA ALA A 59 -0.95 -10.84 14.95
C ALA A 59 0.22 -11.82 15.20
N ASP A 60 0.52 -12.66 14.22
CA ASP A 60 1.59 -13.65 14.26
C ASP A 60 2.86 -13.20 13.47
N ALA A 61 2.85 -12.00 12.89
CA ALA A 61 3.94 -11.50 12.05
C ALA A 61 4.97 -10.69 12.86
N GLN A 62 6.21 -10.61 12.36
CA GLN A 62 7.16 -9.58 12.77
C GLN A 62 6.97 -8.34 11.87
N PRO A 63 6.17 -7.33 12.28
CA PRO A 63 5.89 -6.20 11.42
C PRO A 63 7.14 -5.36 11.20
N TRP A 64 7.43 -5.05 9.94
CA TRP A 64 8.37 -4.00 9.56
C TRP A 64 7.55 -2.78 9.16
N LEU A 65 7.40 -1.83 10.09
CA LEU A 65 6.72 -0.58 9.84
C LEU A 65 7.71 0.45 9.30
N ALA A 66 7.55 0.84 8.04
CA ALA A 66 8.28 1.98 7.49
C ALA A 66 7.54 3.29 7.88
N VAL A 67 7.90 3.86 9.03
CA VAL A 67 7.43 5.20 9.44
C VAL A 67 8.43 6.24 8.97
N PHE A 68 7.98 7.21 8.18
CA PHE A 68 8.82 8.34 7.77
C PHE A 68 8.44 9.59 8.54
N LYS A 69 9.07 9.75 9.70
CA LYS A 69 9.43 11.05 10.28
C LYS A 69 10.68 10.81 11.15
N ASP A 70 11.83 11.32 10.70
CA ASP A 70 13.14 11.19 11.37
C ASP A 70 13.67 9.74 11.56
N ALA A 71 13.54 8.87 10.56
CA ALA A 71 14.11 7.51 10.61
C ALA A 71 15.62 7.47 10.29
N THR A 72 16.37 6.61 10.99
CA THR A 72 17.79 6.28 10.72
C THR A 72 18.06 6.14 9.22
N ALA A 73 18.98 6.95 8.70
CA ALA A 73 19.14 7.23 7.27
C ALA A 73 19.52 5.98 6.45
N VAL A 74 18.52 5.29 5.89
CA VAL A 74 18.72 4.48 4.69
C VAL A 74 18.85 5.47 3.53
N PRO A 75 19.97 5.49 2.79
CA PRO A 75 20.10 6.37 1.63
C PRO A 75 19.03 5.97 0.60
N LEU A 76 18.08 6.87 0.36
CA LEU A 76 17.12 6.73 -0.75
C LEU A 76 17.60 7.44 -2.01
N TYR A 77 18.70 8.18 -1.89
CA TYR A 77 19.35 8.97 -2.91
C TYR A 77 20.78 8.45 -3.07
N PHE A 78 21.06 7.78 -4.19
CA PHE A 78 22.39 7.24 -4.52
C PHE A 78 23.06 7.98 -5.67
N GLY A 79 22.34 8.91 -6.32
CA GLY A 79 22.78 9.58 -7.53
C GLY A 79 23.31 8.59 -8.55
N ARG A 80 24.58 8.75 -8.92
CA ARG A 80 25.31 7.87 -9.86
C ARG A 80 26.18 6.81 -9.19
N GLY A 81 26.22 6.76 -7.85
CA GLY A 81 27.08 5.82 -7.11
C GLY A 81 26.65 4.36 -7.21
N LYS A 82 25.41 4.10 -7.62
CA LYS A 82 24.88 2.75 -7.80
C LYS A 82 23.85 2.73 -8.92
N ARG A 83 23.96 1.77 -9.85
CA ARG A 83 22.98 1.60 -10.95
C ARG A 83 21.67 0.96 -10.50
N LEU A 84 21.75 -0.04 -9.61
CA LEU A 84 20.60 -0.86 -9.23
C LEU A 84 19.95 -0.34 -7.95
N ALA A 85 18.63 -0.21 -7.99
CA ALA A 85 17.83 0.17 -6.83
C ALA A 85 18.01 -0.81 -5.67
N THR A 86 18.09 -0.29 -4.45
CA THR A 86 18.17 -1.10 -3.22
C THR A 86 16.85 -1.79 -2.90
N ARG A 87 16.89 -2.73 -1.93
CA ARG A 87 15.68 -3.36 -1.39
C ARG A 87 14.73 -2.31 -0.83
N GLU A 88 15.27 -1.32 -0.12
CA GLU A 88 14.51 -0.27 0.53
C GLU A 88 13.90 0.68 -0.50
N GLN A 89 14.63 1.04 -1.56
CA GLN A 89 14.06 1.79 -2.69
C GLN A 89 12.94 1.01 -3.40
N ARG A 90 13.05 -0.32 -3.51
CA ARG A 90 11.95 -1.16 -4.04
C ARG A 90 10.73 -1.16 -3.13
N LEU A 91 10.91 -1.25 -1.81
CA LEU A 91 9.82 -1.17 -0.83
C LEU A 91 9.13 0.20 -0.87
N VAL A 92 9.90 1.28 -0.90
CA VAL A 92 9.35 2.64 -1.04
C VAL A 92 8.65 2.81 -2.39
N SER A 93 9.22 2.28 -3.47
CA SER A 93 8.58 2.29 -4.79
C SER A 93 7.23 1.55 -4.77
N PHE A 94 7.12 0.41 -4.08
CA PHE A 94 5.88 -0.33 -3.93
C PHE A 94 4.83 0.43 -3.09
N ALA A 95 5.27 1.11 -2.03
CA ALA A 95 4.39 1.84 -1.13
C ALA A 95 3.74 3.09 -1.78
N ARG A 96 4.33 3.65 -2.83
CA ARG A 96 3.81 4.83 -3.54
C ARG A 96 2.47 4.58 -4.22
N PRO A 97 1.67 5.63 -4.49
CA PRO A 97 0.51 5.52 -5.38
C PRO A 97 0.88 4.81 -6.69
N ASP A 98 0.10 3.79 -7.05
CA ASP A 98 0.31 2.91 -8.22
C ASP A 98 1.64 2.14 -8.25
N GLY A 99 2.36 2.09 -7.14
CA GLY A 99 3.60 1.34 -6.99
C GLY A 99 3.42 -0.19 -7.02
N GLU A 100 2.18 -0.69 -6.98
CA GLU A 100 1.88 -2.12 -6.95
C GLU A 100 2.07 -2.83 -8.29
N ASN A 101 2.32 -2.08 -9.37
CA ASN A 101 2.42 -2.60 -10.73
C ASN A 101 3.33 -1.76 -11.62
N CYS A 102 3.53 -2.25 -12.85
CA CYS A 102 4.26 -1.53 -13.90
C CYS A 102 3.61 -0.16 -14.18
N SER A 103 4.41 0.91 -14.18
CA SER A 103 3.94 2.28 -14.37
C SER A 103 3.53 2.63 -15.80
N THR A 104 3.78 1.75 -16.77
CA THR A 104 3.36 1.92 -18.17
C THR A 104 1.84 1.88 -18.30
N PRO A 105 1.21 2.86 -18.98
CA PRO A 105 -0.24 2.92 -19.16
C PRO A 105 -0.86 1.61 -19.65
N GLY A 106 -1.81 1.07 -18.88
CA GLY A 106 -2.55 -0.15 -19.23
C GLY A 106 -1.83 -1.45 -18.88
N CYS A 107 -0.65 -1.40 -18.25
CA CYS A 107 0.00 -2.60 -17.75
C CYS A 107 -0.41 -2.88 -16.31
N ASP A 108 -0.65 -4.15 -15.99
CA ASP A 108 -1.07 -4.63 -14.68
C ASP A 108 -0.05 -5.59 -14.04
N LEU A 109 1.13 -5.78 -14.64
CA LEU A 109 2.13 -6.67 -14.10
C LEU A 109 2.58 -6.20 -12.69
N ALA A 110 2.45 -7.09 -11.71
CA ALA A 110 2.66 -6.77 -10.30
C ALA A 110 4.11 -6.40 -9.96
N ALA A 111 4.31 -5.61 -8.90
CA ALA A 111 5.58 -5.09 -8.44
C ALA A 111 6.66 -6.17 -8.16
N ALA A 112 6.25 -7.39 -7.83
CA ALA A 112 7.18 -8.52 -7.69
C ALA A 112 7.88 -8.91 -9.01
N HIS A 113 7.31 -8.54 -10.16
CA HIS A 113 7.77 -8.92 -11.50
C HIS A 113 8.27 -7.73 -12.34
N VAL A 114 8.43 -6.56 -11.71
CA VAL A 114 8.96 -5.37 -12.38
C VAL A 114 10.41 -5.10 -11.98
N GLU A 115 11.06 -4.33 -12.84
CA GLU A 115 12.36 -3.73 -12.59
C GLU A 115 12.14 -2.29 -12.08
N ILE A 116 13.16 -1.72 -11.46
CA ILE A 116 13.15 -0.30 -11.09
C ILE A 116 13.84 0.48 -12.21
N HIS A 117 13.04 1.22 -12.95
CA HIS A 117 13.42 1.99 -14.13
C HIS A 117 13.79 3.43 -13.74
N HIS A 118 14.84 3.97 -14.36
CA HIS A 118 15.24 5.38 -14.25
C HIS A 118 14.29 6.27 -15.04
N ALA A 119 13.13 6.52 -14.47
CA ALA A 119 11.99 7.17 -15.11
C ALA A 119 12.24 8.63 -15.47
N GLN A 120 12.98 9.38 -14.66
CA GLN A 120 13.24 10.80 -14.93
C GLN A 120 14.20 11.02 -16.11
N LEU A 121 15.20 10.16 -16.23
CA LEU A 121 16.25 10.20 -17.24
C LEU A 121 16.89 8.82 -17.28
N ASP A 122 17.11 8.26 -18.48
CA ASP A 122 17.70 6.92 -18.59
C ASP A 122 19.07 6.85 -17.92
N TRP A 123 19.42 5.69 -17.35
CA TRP A 123 20.73 5.48 -16.74
C TRP A 123 21.89 5.74 -17.73
N ALA A 124 21.75 5.35 -18.99
CA ALA A 124 22.75 5.59 -20.02
C ALA A 124 22.98 7.09 -20.26
N ASP A 125 21.94 7.90 -20.08
CA ASP A 125 21.94 9.36 -20.28
C ASP A 125 22.27 10.15 -19.01
N GLY A 126 22.66 9.48 -17.92
CA GLY A 126 23.05 10.13 -16.66
C GLY A 126 21.96 10.11 -15.57
N GLY A 127 20.91 9.32 -15.73
CA GLY A 127 19.87 9.12 -14.73
C GLY A 127 20.38 8.76 -13.34
N LEU A 128 19.67 9.25 -12.32
CA LEU A 128 20.01 9.07 -10.92
C LEU A 128 19.22 7.91 -10.32
N THR A 129 19.89 7.10 -9.51
CA THR A 129 19.25 6.06 -8.69
C THR A 129 18.74 6.68 -7.39
N ASP A 130 17.88 7.69 -7.56
CA ASP A 130 17.24 8.42 -6.48
C ASP A 130 15.78 8.07 -6.46
N ILE A 131 15.22 7.77 -5.28
CA ILE A 131 13.87 7.21 -5.20
C ILE A 131 12.86 8.09 -5.95
N THR A 132 13.00 9.43 -5.93
CA THR A 132 12.13 10.39 -6.62
C THR A 132 12.25 10.42 -8.14
N ASP A 133 13.22 9.70 -8.70
CA ASP A 133 13.53 9.64 -10.14
C ASP A 133 13.28 8.25 -10.73
N LEU A 134 12.90 7.29 -9.87
CA LEU A 134 12.68 5.89 -10.21
C LEU A 134 11.19 5.54 -10.24
N ALA A 135 10.82 4.61 -11.13
CA ALA A 135 9.48 4.04 -11.20
C ALA A 135 9.52 2.52 -11.52
N PRO A 136 8.47 1.76 -11.15
CA PRO A 136 8.36 0.36 -11.55
C PRO A 136 8.09 0.23 -13.06
N ALA A 137 8.83 -0.62 -13.76
CA ALA A 137 8.55 -1.00 -15.15
C ALA A 137 8.84 -2.48 -15.39
N CYS A 138 7.94 -3.21 -16.05
CA CYS A 138 8.20 -4.61 -16.38
C CYS A 138 9.36 -4.73 -17.38
N PRO A 139 10.04 -5.88 -17.47
CA PRO A 139 11.18 -6.04 -18.37
C PRO A 139 10.86 -5.69 -19.84
N LYS A 140 9.63 -5.96 -20.30
CA LYS A 140 9.18 -5.56 -21.65
C LYS A 140 9.19 -4.04 -21.79
N HIS A 141 8.46 -3.33 -20.92
CA HIS A 141 8.29 -1.88 -21.04
C HIS A 141 9.56 -1.10 -20.69
N ASN A 142 10.40 -1.60 -19.78
CA ASN A 142 11.71 -0.99 -19.50
C ASN A 142 12.58 -0.92 -20.76
N ARG A 143 12.57 -1.97 -21.59
CA ARG A 143 13.29 -2.01 -22.88
C ARG A 143 12.66 -1.17 -23.98
N MET A 144 11.43 -0.68 -23.78
CA MET A 144 10.75 0.20 -24.74
C MET A 144 11.11 1.67 -24.51
N VAL A 145 11.81 1.99 -23.43
CA VAL A 145 12.26 3.36 -23.15
C VAL A 145 13.48 3.71 -23.99
N GLY A 146 13.47 4.91 -24.56
CA GLY A 146 14.57 5.45 -25.34
C GLY A 146 14.14 6.70 -26.11
N ASN A 147 15.09 7.29 -26.83
CA ASN A 147 14.92 8.61 -27.46
C ASN A 147 14.47 8.54 -28.95
N GLN A 148 14.31 7.35 -29.52
CA GLN A 148 13.95 7.17 -30.94
C GLN A 148 12.43 7.21 -31.15
N ALA A 149 12.00 7.52 -32.37
CA ALA A 149 10.60 7.38 -32.78
C ALA A 149 10.12 5.94 -32.57
N GLY A 150 8.87 5.79 -32.10
CA GLY A 150 8.31 4.47 -31.75
C GLY A 150 8.77 3.90 -30.39
N GLN A 151 9.75 4.52 -29.72
CA GLN A 151 10.09 4.25 -28.32
C GLN A 151 9.29 5.17 -27.38
N TYR A 152 9.47 4.98 -26.08
CA TYR A 152 8.84 5.82 -25.05
C TYR A 152 9.86 6.68 -24.35
N THR A 153 9.53 7.95 -24.14
CA THR A 153 10.18 8.80 -23.14
C THR A 153 9.34 8.79 -21.87
N THR A 154 10.00 8.76 -20.73
CA THR A 154 9.36 8.83 -19.42
C THR A 154 9.81 10.06 -18.64
N ARG A 155 9.01 10.48 -17.66
CA ARG A 155 9.44 11.43 -16.63
C ARG A 155 8.67 11.23 -15.34
N MET A 156 9.23 11.69 -14.23
CA MET A 156 8.49 11.80 -12.97
C MET A 156 7.68 13.10 -12.96
N VAL A 157 6.40 12.99 -12.62
CA VAL A 157 5.53 14.16 -12.41
C VAL A 157 5.92 14.82 -11.10
N ARG A 158 6.15 16.13 -11.12
CA ARG A 158 6.67 16.90 -9.99
C ARG A 158 5.62 17.74 -9.26
N GLU A 159 4.45 17.93 -9.87
CA GLU A 159 3.40 18.82 -9.34
C GLU A 159 2.02 18.31 -9.77
N GLY A 160 1.01 18.69 -9.00
CA GLY A 160 -0.39 18.43 -9.30
C GLY A 160 -0.88 17.07 -8.78
N PRO A 161 -2.10 16.65 -9.18
CA PRO A 161 -2.77 15.46 -8.62
C PRO A 161 -2.05 14.13 -8.93
N ASP A 162 -1.08 14.16 -9.83
CA ASP A 162 -0.29 13.00 -10.23
C ASP A 162 1.19 13.09 -9.79
N GLU A 163 1.52 14.03 -8.90
CA GLU A 163 2.87 14.16 -8.34
C GLU A 163 3.40 12.81 -7.83
N GLY A 164 4.67 12.51 -8.17
CA GLY A 164 5.32 11.25 -7.80
C GLY A 164 5.00 10.07 -8.72
N ARG A 165 4.14 10.24 -9.74
CA ARG A 165 3.83 9.20 -10.74
C ARG A 165 4.71 9.33 -11.99
N CYS A 166 4.89 8.22 -12.70
CA CYS A 166 5.63 8.20 -13.97
C CYS A 166 4.69 8.48 -15.14
N ALA A 167 4.98 9.54 -15.90
CA ALA A 167 4.34 9.83 -17.16
C ALA A 167 5.11 9.18 -18.31
N TRP A 168 4.38 8.58 -19.25
CA TRP A 168 4.91 7.92 -20.44
C TRP A 168 4.43 8.66 -21.69
N ARG A 169 5.34 8.94 -22.62
CA ARG A 169 5.04 9.55 -23.92
C ARG A 169 5.62 8.67 -25.02
N LEU A 170 4.77 8.26 -25.97
CA LEU A 170 5.24 7.61 -27.19
C LEU A 170 5.94 8.66 -28.07
N ASN A 171 7.18 8.42 -28.45
CA ASN A 171 7.94 9.34 -29.28
C ASN A 171 7.37 9.36 -30.70
N ALA A 172 6.98 10.54 -31.15
CA ALA A 172 6.48 10.74 -32.50
C ALA A 172 7.63 10.75 -33.53
N GLU A 173 7.30 10.53 -34.79
CA GLU A 173 8.25 10.69 -35.90
C GLU A 173 8.78 12.14 -35.97
N PRO A 174 10.01 12.37 -36.45
CA PRO A 174 10.55 13.71 -36.64
C PRO A 174 9.61 14.59 -37.46
N GLY A 175 9.23 15.75 -36.91
CA GLY A 175 8.32 16.71 -37.55
C GLY A 175 6.83 16.50 -37.28
N ALA A 176 6.43 15.39 -36.63
CA ALA A 176 5.06 15.21 -36.14
C ALA A 176 4.87 15.91 -34.77
N PRO A 177 3.65 16.34 -34.43
CA PRO A 177 3.36 16.86 -33.11
C PRO A 177 3.60 15.79 -32.02
N PRO A 178 4.03 16.17 -30.81
CA PRO A 178 4.27 15.21 -29.74
C PRO A 178 2.97 14.52 -29.32
N ASN A 179 3.05 13.20 -29.08
CA ASN A 179 1.93 12.45 -28.51
C ASN A 179 1.63 12.93 -27.08
N PRO A 180 0.37 12.80 -26.63
CA PRO A 180 0.02 13.11 -25.25
C PRO A 180 0.74 12.18 -24.27
N GLU A 181 1.08 12.72 -23.11
CA GLU A 181 1.53 11.91 -21.99
C GLU A 181 0.38 11.11 -21.40
N ARG A 182 0.71 9.91 -20.93
CA ARG A 182 -0.22 9.01 -20.27
C ARG A 182 0.41 8.50 -18.99
N ILE A 183 -0.41 8.36 -17.97
CA ILE A 183 -0.02 7.79 -16.67
C ILE A 183 -0.85 6.52 -16.49
N ASN A 184 -0.23 5.45 -16.01
CA ASN A 184 -0.99 4.25 -15.69
C ASN A 184 -1.93 4.55 -14.53
N ARG A 185 -3.24 4.53 -14.80
CA ARG A 185 -4.30 4.66 -13.79
C ARG A 185 -5.00 3.32 -13.75
N ARG A 186 -4.70 2.49 -12.75
CA ARG A 186 -5.57 1.34 -12.55
C ARG A 186 -6.95 1.82 -12.12
N PRO A 187 -8.01 1.16 -12.57
CA PRO A 187 -9.26 1.19 -11.84
C PRO A 187 -8.96 0.73 -10.41
N ASP A 188 -9.30 1.57 -9.44
CA ASP A 188 -9.30 1.18 -8.03
C ASP A 188 -10.47 0.22 -7.82
N ILE A 189 -10.28 -1.05 -8.22
CA ILE A 189 -11.29 -2.10 -8.18
C ILE A 189 -11.81 -2.28 -6.75
N PRO A 190 -10.97 -2.33 -5.69
CA PRO A 190 -11.46 -2.39 -4.32
C PRO A 190 -12.39 -1.24 -3.96
N ARG A 191 -12.00 0.00 -4.23
CA ARG A 191 -12.87 1.16 -3.96
C ARG A 191 -14.13 1.12 -4.81
N ARG A 192 -14.05 0.83 -6.10
CA ARG A 192 -15.21 0.74 -6.99
C ARG A 192 -16.18 -0.35 -6.56
N PHE A 193 -15.67 -1.48 -6.09
CA PHE A 193 -16.47 -2.56 -5.55
C PHE A 193 -17.13 -2.15 -4.24
N ALA A 194 -16.40 -1.50 -3.33
CA ALA A 194 -16.96 -0.95 -2.10
C ALA A 194 -18.05 0.11 -2.37
N GLU A 195 -17.81 1.03 -3.31
CA GLU A 195 -18.78 2.02 -3.78
C GLU A 195 -20.03 1.36 -4.37
N HIS A 196 -19.85 0.31 -5.17
CA HIS A 196 -20.97 -0.43 -5.74
C HIS A 196 -21.78 -1.17 -4.67
N LEU A 197 -21.11 -1.81 -3.70
CA LEU A 197 -21.79 -2.44 -2.57
C LEU A 197 -22.54 -1.43 -1.72
N GLN A 198 -21.94 -0.25 -1.47
CA GLN A 198 -22.58 0.84 -0.74
C GLN A 198 -23.84 1.32 -1.48
N HIS A 199 -23.74 1.53 -2.79
CA HIS A 199 -24.87 1.93 -3.62
C HIS A 199 -26.02 0.92 -3.57
N VAL A 200 -25.73 -0.38 -3.76
CA VAL A 200 -26.73 -1.46 -3.66
C VAL A 200 -27.32 -1.53 -2.25
N ARG A 201 -26.51 -1.32 -1.21
CA ARG A 201 -27.00 -1.27 0.18
C ARG A 201 -27.97 -0.11 0.38
N ASP A 202 -27.65 1.08 -0.12
CA ASP A 202 -28.48 2.27 0.01
C ASP A 202 -29.79 2.11 -0.79
N GLU A 203 -29.78 1.43 -1.94
CA GLU A 203 -30.99 1.09 -2.69
C GLU A 203 -31.92 0.14 -1.91
N ILE A 204 -31.36 -0.86 -1.21
CA ILE A 204 -32.14 -1.87 -0.49
C ILE A 204 -32.61 -1.36 0.88
N HIS A 205 -31.74 -0.66 1.61
CA HIS A 205 -31.93 -0.33 3.02
C HIS A 205 -32.10 1.18 3.29
N GLY A 206 -31.94 2.03 2.29
CA GLY A 206 -31.81 3.48 2.46
C GLY A 206 -30.39 3.88 2.89
N PRO A 207 -30.01 5.16 2.70
CA PRO A 207 -28.71 5.66 3.11
C PRO A 207 -28.51 5.51 4.63
N GLN A 208 -27.32 5.12 5.04
CA GLN A 208 -26.96 5.17 6.47
C GLN A 208 -27.04 6.62 6.97
N PRO A 209 -27.61 6.87 8.16
CA PRO A 209 -27.52 8.19 8.76
C PRO A 209 -26.05 8.56 8.98
N GLU A 210 -25.70 9.83 8.72
CA GLU A 210 -24.35 10.35 8.96
C GLU A 210 -23.94 10.05 10.42
N PRO A 211 -22.67 9.72 10.71
CA PRO A 211 -22.19 9.37 12.06
C PRO A 211 -22.29 10.49 13.13
N GLY A 212 -23.10 11.51 12.91
CA GLY A 212 -23.37 12.61 13.82
C GLY A 212 -24.74 12.59 14.50
N ASP A 213 -25.67 11.72 14.09
CA ASP A 213 -27.07 11.77 14.57
C ASP A 213 -27.44 10.68 15.59
N GLU A 214 -26.52 9.76 15.87
CA GLU A 214 -26.61 8.93 17.07
C GLU A 214 -25.73 9.55 18.16
N THR A 215 -26.30 9.67 19.36
CA THR A 215 -25.60 10.16 20.54
C THR A 215 -24.34 9.34 20.71
N ARG A 216 -23.20 9.90 20.31
CA ARG A 216 -21.86 9.34 20.54
C ARG A 216 -21.87 8.83 21.97
N LEU A 217 -21.72 7.52 22.18
CA LEU A 217 -21.55 6.94 23.52
C LEU A 217 -20.48 7.79 24.19
N GLN A 218 -20.91 8.66 25.10
CA GLN A 218 -19.98 9.47 25.86
C GLN A 218 -19.08 8.46 26.54
N LEU A 219 -17.78 8.65 26.39
CA LEU A 219 -16.78 7.93 27.17
C LEU A 219 -17.31 7.96 28.61
N ARG A 220 -17.72 6.80 29.13
CA ARG A 220 -18.24 6.68 30.49
C ARG A 220 -17.26 7.41 31.38
N GLU A 221 -17.81 8.35 32.13
CA GLU A 221 -17.15 9.15 33.16
C GLU A 221 -15.95 8.38 33.72
N VAL A 222 -14.74 8.91 33.52
CA VAL A 222 -13.55 8.33 34.16
C VAL A 222 -13.75 8.54 35.65
N ILE A 223 -14.18 7.49 36.36
CA ILE A 223 -14.31 7.53 37.81
C ILE A 223 -12.90 7.66 38.38
N ASP A 224 -12.53 8.88 38.74
CA ASP A 224 -11.25 9.20 39.35
C ASP A 224 -11.25 8.81 40.82
N LEU A 225 -10.81 7.58 41.11
CA LEU A 225 -10.74 7.04 42.47
C LEU A 225 -9.51 7.51 43.25
N ARG A 226 -8.70 8.45 42.74
CA ARG A 226 -7.45 8.88 43.42
C ARG A 226 -7.68 9.48 44.81
N ASN A 227 -8.89 9.97 45.08
CA ASN A 227 -9.31 10.51 46.39
C ASN A 227 -10.52 9.76 46.98
N ALA A 228 -10.84 8.56 46.49
CA ALA A 228 -11.98 7.79 47.00
C ALA A 228 -11.73 7.31 48.43
N SER A 229 -12.77 7.36 49.26
CA SER A 229 -12.74 6.72 50.58
C SER A 229 -12.70 5.18 50.45
N ASP A 230 -12.26 4.49 51.49
CA ASP A 230 -12.17 3.02 51.49
C ASP A 230 -13.52 2.34 51.16
N ALA A 231 -14.63 2.96 51.58
CA ALA A 231 -15.97 2.48 51.28
C ALA A 231 -16.31 2.60 49.78
N GLU A 232 -15.95 3.72 49.14
CA GLU A 232 -16.18 3.98 47.72
C GLU A 232 -15.31 3.09 46.83
N ALA A 233 -14.04 2.89 47.21
CA ALA A 233 -13.14 1.97 46.51
C ALA A 233 -13.63 0.51 46.57
N THR A 234 -14.13 0.09 47.73
CA THR A 234 -14.71 -1.26 47.91
C THR A 234 -15.94 -1.46 47.04
N LEU A 235 -16.84 -0.48 47.01
CA LEU A 235 -18.05 -0.55 46.19
C LEU A 235 -17.71 -0.61 44.68
N ALA A 236 -16.75 0.21 44.24
CA ALA A 236 -16.29 0.21 42.84
C ALA A 236 -15.66 -1.13 42.44
N SER A 237 -14.90 -1.76 43.34
CA SER A 237 -14.27 -3.07 43.08
C SER A 237 -15.31 -4.19 42.92
N ILE A 238 -16.36 -4.19 43.75
CA ILE A 238 -17.47 -5.16 43.66
C ILE A 238 -18.21 -5.00 42.34
N LEU A 239 -18.49 -3.76 41.92
CA LEU A 239 -19.17 -3.48 40.65
C LEU A 239 -18.33 -3.90 39.44
N LEU A 240 -17.01 -3.70 39.47
CA LEU A 240 -16.10 -4.16 38.42
C LEU A 240 -16.01 -5.69 38.36
N ALA A 241 -15.96 -6.37 39.51
CA ALA A 241 -15.94 -7.83 39.56
C ALA A 241 -17.24 -8.46 39.03
N ALA A 242 -18.39 -7.83 39.27
CA ALA A 242 -19.67 -8.25 38.72
C ALA A 242 -19.78 -7.98 37.20
N ALA A 243 -19.20 -6.87 36.74
CA ALA A 243 -19.21 -6.50 35.32
C ALA A 243 -18.24 -7.34 34.46
N TYR A 244 -17.16 -7.84 35.08
CA TYR A 244 -16.13 -8.66 34.42
C TYR A 244 -15.86 -9.94 35.22
N PRO A 245 -16.80 -10.92 35.20
CA PRO A 245 -16.58 -12.20 35.86
C PRO A 245 -15.37 -12.88 35.22
N ARG A 246 -14.38 -13.27 36.03
CA ARG A 246 -13.21 -14.02 35.55
C ARG A 246 -13.70 -15.37 35.03
N GLY A 247 -13.50 -15.63 33.73
CA GLY A 247 -13.67 -16.95 33.11
C GLY A 247 -12.59 -17.92 33.53
#